data_AF-A0A440KFL4-F1
#
_entry.id   AF-A0A440KFL4-F1
#
_cell.length_a   1.000
_cell.length_b   1.000
_cell.length_c   1.000
_cell.angle_alpha   90.00
_cell.angle_beta   90.00
_cell.angle_gamma   90.00
#
_symmetry.space_group_name_H-M   'P 1'
#
loop_
_entity.id
_entity.type
_entity.pdbx_description
1 polymer ?
#
loop_
_entity_poly.entity_id
_entity_poly.type
_entity_poly.pdbx_seq_one_letter_code
_entity_poly.pdbx_strand_id
1 'polypeptide(L)'
;MMKPPIYEQYGQPDRLQEMQGISPEIGAKIAAIVTFGSAIEYHIERYIWHALKIPYKGVRPKTDLMKITDMIGMLERHAATLTPVNERRFLETWCKAARLAFEVRNDIVHGLPAKAGNTVIFNRNPQWHGELRRKDFSDFWAEDYALDRMRAFMAVIARIIIELQVGRFKLSEISSQDAAPKAIREVMETLEELADRFYNPTFEKY
;
A
#
# COMPACT_ATOMS: atom_id res chain seq x y z
N MET A 1 -13.87 -18.61 36.11
CA MET A 1 -13.47 -18.45 34.70
C MET A 1 -14.67 -18.78 33.83
N MET A 2 -15.17 -17.84 33.01
CA MET A 2 -16.27 -18.16 32.07
C MET A 2 -15.74 -19.09 30.98
N LYS A 3 -16.54 -20.10 30.60
CA LYS A 3 -16.23 -20.90 29.41
C LYS A 3 -16.35 -20.01 28.17
N PRO A 4 -15.40 -20.09 27.21
CA PRO A 4 -15.48 -19.33 25.98
C PRO A 4 -16.75 -19.73 25.19
N PRO A 5 -17.37 -18.81 24.43
CA PRO A 5 -18.50 -19.11 23.56
C PRO A 5 -18.22 -20.25 22.56
N ILE A 6 -19.27 -20.93 22.09
CA ILE A 6 -19.16 -22.07 21.15
C ILE A 6 -18.43 -21.68 19.86
N TYR A 7 -18.62 -20.46 19.36
CA TYR A 7 -17.96 -20.01 18.13
C TYR A 7 -16.44 -19.89 18.29
N GLU A 8 -15.94 -19.55 19.49
CA GLU A 8 -14.50 -19.51 19.79
C GLU A 8 -13.92 -20.92 19.90
N GLN A 9 -14.66 -21.85 20.53
CA GLN A 9 -14.25 -23.24 20.66
C GLN A 9 -14.12 -23.96 19.31
N TYR A 10 -15.07 -23.70 18.40
CA TYR A 10 -15.06 -24.28 17.05
C TYR A 10 -14.09 -23.55 16.12
N GLY A 11 -14.14 -22.22 16.11
CA GLY A 11 -13.37 -21.40 15.17
C GLY A 11 -11.86 -21.39 15.45
N GLN A 12 -11.46 -21.49 16.72
CA GLN A 12 -10.05 -21.53 17.15
C GLN A 12 -9.17 -20.50 16.40
N PRO A 13 -9.53 -19.20 16.43
CA PRO A 13 -8.95 -18.18 15.55
C PRO A 13 -7.42 -18.12 15.64
N ASP A 14 -6.87 -18.18 16.85
CA ASP A 14 -5.41 -18.15 17.08
C ASP A 14 -4.72 -19.33 16.41
N ARG A 15 -5.28 -20.53 16.55
CA ARG A 15 -4.76 -21.74 15.92
C ARG A 15 -4.82 -21.63 14.40
N LEU A 16 -5.92 -21.13 13.85
CA LEU A 16 -6.08 -21.01 12.40
C LEU A 16 -5.11 -19.98 11.81
N GLN A 17 -4.87 -18.86 12.50
CA GLN A 17 -3.87 -17.86 12.11
C GLN A 17 -2.44 -18.43 12.19
N GLU A 18 -2.11 -19.14 13.27
CA GLU A 18 -0.79 -19.74 13.44
C GLU A 18 -0.48 -20.80 12.37
N MET A 19 -1.48 -21.60 11.97
CA MET A 19 -1.37 -22.54 10.86
C MET A 19 -1.04 -21.85 9.52
N GLN A 20 -1.45 -20.59 9.36
CA GLN A 20 -1.12 -19.76 8.19
C GLN A 20 0.23 -19.05 8.33
N GLY A 21 0.93 -19.21 9.45
CA GLY A 21 2.19 -18.50 9.73
C GLY A 21 2.00 -17.07 10.20
N ILE A 22 0.77 -16.67 10.56
CA ILE A 22 0.44 -15.32 11.02
C ILE A 22 0.48 -15.31 12.54
N SER A 23 1.63 -14.91 13.11
CA SER A 23 1.73 -14.62 14.54
C SER A 23 1.02 -13.30 14.88
N PRO A 24 0.74 -13.01 16.17
CA PRO A 24 0.18 -11.71 16.58
C PRO A 24 1.01 -10.51 16.12
N GLU A 25 2.34 -10.63 16.12
CA GLU A 25 3.25 -9.58 15.66
C GLU A 25 3.13 -9.35 14.14
N ILE A 26 3.16 -10.44 13.36
CA ILE A 26 2.97 -10.39 11.91
C ILE A 26 1.59 -9.83 11.56
N GLY A 27 0.55 -10.28 12.28
CA GLY A 27 -0.81 -9.77 12.15
C GLY A 27 -0.91 -8.26 12.43
N ALA A 28 -0.21 -7.75 13.44
CA ALA A 28 -0.16 -6.32 13.74
C ALA A 28 0.51 -5.51 12.61
N LYS A 29 1.62 -6.04 12.03
CA LYS A 29 2.30 -5.40 10.90
C LYS A 29 1.41 -5.36 9.64
N ILE A 30 0.72 -6.47 9.35
CA ILE A 30 -0.28 -6.54 8.27
C ILE A 30 -1.41 -5.53 8.52
N ALA A 31 -1.99 -5.50 9.72
CA ALA A 31 -3.05 -4.56 10.07
C ALA A 31 -2.62 -3.09 9.87
N ALA A 32 -1.39 -2.75 10.24
CA ALA A 32 -0.83 -1.41 10.00
C ALA A 32 -0.75 -1.07 8.50
N ILE A 33 -0.23 -1.99 7.66
CA ILE A 33 -0.16 -1.82 6.20
C ILE A 33 -1.57 -1.58 5.61
N VAL A 34 -2.54 -2.41 6.02
CA VAL A 34 -3.93 -2.31 5.53
C VAL A 34 -4.56 -0.97 5.93
N THR A 35 -4.41 -0.56 7.19
CA THR A 35 -5.00 0.68 7.70
C THR A 35 -4.35 1.92 7.12
N PHE A 36 -3.04 1.92 6.88
CA PHE A 36 -2.38 3.00 6.12
C PHE A 36 -2.88 3.06 4.67
N GLY A 37 -3.16 1.92 4.03
CA GLY A 37 -3.79 1.89 2.71
C GLY A 37 -5.15 2.60 2.70
N SER A 38 -6.01 2.29 3.65
CA SER A 38 -7.31 2.96 3.79
C SER A 38 -7.18 4.45 4.09
N ALA A 39 -6.20 4.86 4.89
CA ALA A 39 -5.91 6.27 5.12
C ALA A 39 -5.49 6.97 3.80
N ILE A 40 -4.61 6.35 3.02
CA ILE A 40 -4.20 6.89 1.72
C ILE A 40 -5.41 7.05 0.80
N GLU A 41 -6.28 6.05 0.68
CA GLU A 41 -7.50 6.10 -0.13
C GLU A 41 -8.42 7.25 0.29
N TYR A 42 -8.63 7.42 1.60
CA TYR A 42 -9.46 8.49 2.15
C TYR A 42 -8.88 9.89 1.85
N HIS A 43 -7.56 10.07 2.05
CA HIS A 43 -6.92 11.37 1.93
C HIS A 43 -6.62 11.75 0.47
N ILE A 44 -6.23 10.81 -0.38
CA ILE A 44 -5.98 11.09 -1.81
C ILE A 44 -7.24 11.57 -2.51
N GLU A 45 -8.40 10.96 -2.21
CA GLU A 45 -9.67 11.34 -2.83
C GLU A 45 -10.01 12.82 -2.57
N ARG A 46 -9.90 13.23 -1.30
CA ARG A 46 -10.15 14.62 -0.88
C ARG A 46 -9.11 15.57 -1.44
N TYR A 47 -7.83 15.17 -1.46
CA TYR A 47 -6.79 15.99 -2.07
C TYR A 47 -7.07 16.23 -3.55
N ILE A 48 -7.48 15.19 -4.29
CA ILE A 48 -7.88 15.27 -5.69
C ILE A 48 -9.06 16.26 -5.87
N TRP A 49 -10.06 16.24 -4.99
CA TRP A 49 -11.17 17.20 -5.08
C TRP A 49 -10.71 18.64 -5.02
N HIS A 50 -9.78 18.94 -4.10
CA HIS A 50 -9.23 20.28 -3.97
C HIS A 50 -8.31 20.65 -5.15
N ALA A 51 -7.37 19.77 -5.49
CA ALA A 51 -6.37 20.01 -6.53
C ALA A 51 -7.00 20.17 -7.92
N LEU A 52 -8.02 19.37 -8.24
CA LEU A 52 -8.71 19.38 -9.52
C LEU A 52 -10.03 20.18 -9.51
N LYS A 53 -10.34 20.86 -8.40
CA LYS A 53 -11.58 21.65 -8.22
C LYS A 53 -12.85 20.83 -8.54
N ILE A 54 -12.88 19.56 -8.15
CA ILE A 54 -14.04 18.68 -8.36
C ILE A 54 -15.13 19.03 -7.34
N PRO A 55 -16.39 19.23 -7.77
CA PRO A 55 -17.50 19.46 -6.85
C PRO A 55 -17.80 18.20 -6.03
N TYR A 56 -17.93 18.37 -4.71
CA TYR A 56 -18.24 17.27 -3.77
C TYR A 56 -19.29 17.66 -2.71
N LYS A 57 -19.55 18.95 -2.48
CA LYS A 57 -20.56 19.40 -1.51
C LYS A 57 -21.96 19.28 -2.11
N GLY A 58 -22.82 18.50 -1.47
CA GLY A 58 -24.22 18.32 -1.89
C GLY A 58 -24.40 17.51 -3.18
N VAL A 59 -23.33 16.92 -3.71
CA VAL A 59 -23.35 16.09 -4.93
C VAL A 59 -22.48 14.87 -4.73
N ARG A 60 -22.80 13.78 -5.44
CA ARG A 60 -21.92 12.61 -5.49
C ARG A 60 -20.66 12.97 -6.29
N PRO A 61 -19.46 12.89 -5.70
CA PRO A 61 -18.23 13.23 -6.41
C PRO A 61 -17.94 12.20 -7.50
N LYS A 62 -17.24 12.61 -8.57
CA LYS A 62 -16.84 11.72 -9.67
C LYS A 62 -15.93 10.56 -9.21
N THR A 63 -15.28 10.71 -8.06
CA THR A 63 -14.41 9.69 -7.45
C THR A 63 -15.17 8.66 -6.62
N ASP A 64 -16.49 8.80 -6.45
CA ASP A 64 -17.29 7.82 -5.71
C ASP A 64 -17.10 6.40 -6.28
N LEU A 65 -16.76 5.44 -5.42
CA LEU A 65 -16.40 4.05 -5.76
C LEU A 65 -15.21 3.88 -6.73
N MET A 66 -14.43 4.93 -6.95
CA MET A 66 -13.26 4.87 -7.80
C MET A 66 -12.15 4.06 -7.12
N LYS A 67 -11.49 3.20 -7.89
CA LYS A 67 -10.35 2.42 -7.39
C LYS A 67 -9.17 3.33 -7.12
N ILE A 68 -8.39 3.00 -6.09
CA ILE A 68 -7.16 3.73 -5.78
C ILE A 68 -6.21 3.87 -6.96
N THR A 69 -6.09 2.84 -7.81
CA THR A 69 -5.26 2.89 -9.02
C THR A 69 -5.68 3.98 -10.01
N ASP A 70 -6.98 4.24 -10.09
CA ASP A 70 -7.56 5.26 -10.97
C ASP A 70 -7.40 6.66 -10.34
N MET A 71 -7.55 6.77 -9.02
CA MET A 71 -7.27 8.00 -8.26
C MET A 71 -5.79 8.40 -8.36
N ILE A 72 -4.86 7.46 -8.20
CA ILE A 72 -3.43 7.69 -8.43
C ILE A 72 -3.22 8.17 -9.88
N GLY A 73 -3.87 7.54 -10.86
CA GLY A 73 -3.80 7.98 -12.27
C GLY A 73 -4.36 9.39 -12.50
N MET A 74 -5.40 9.81 -11.78
CA MET A 74 -5.89 11.20 -11.82
C MET A 74 -4.84 12.17 -11.28
N LEU A 75 -4.18 11.81 -10.18
CA LEU A 75 -3.16 12.63 -9.55
C LEU A 75 -1.89 12.72 -10.39
N GLU A 76 -1.50 11.65 -11.06
CA GLU A 76 -0.38 11.59 -12.00
C GLU A 76 -0.61 12.53 -13.20
N ARG A 77 -1.82 12.50 -13.79
CA ARG A 77 -2.20 13.46 -14.85
C ARG A 77 -2.20 14.90 -14.36
N HIS A 78 -2.59 15.14 -13.10
CA HIS A 78 -2.48 16.46 -12.48
C HIS A 78 -1.03 16.89 -12.32
N ALA A 79 -0.15 16.00 -11.85
CA ALA A 79 1.26 16.29 -11.68
C ALA A 79 1.91 16.77 -12.98
N ALA A 80 1.57 16.12 -14.11
CA ALA A 80 2.09 16.48 -15.43
C ALA A 80 1.73 17.91 -15.88
N THR A 81 0.68 18.53 -15.33
CA THR A 81 0.28 19.91 -15.65
C THR A 81 0.94 20.95 -14.75
N LEU A 82 1.65 20.55 -13.69
CA LEU A 82 2.34 21.46 -12.78
C LEU A 82 3.54 22.10 -13.48
N THR A 83 3.62 23.43 -13.40
CA THR A 83 4.74 24.22 -13.96
C THR A 83 6.03 24.09 -13.13
N PRO A 84 5.99 24.17 -11.78
CA PRO A 84 7.21 23.99 -10.99
C PRO A 84 7.72 22.55 -11.10
N VAL A 85 8.94 22.40 -11.63
CA VAL A 85 9.54 21.08 -11.94
C VAL A 85 9.72 20.24 -10.67
N ASN A 86 10.06 20.86 -9.55
CA ASN A 86 10.20 20.22 -8.25
C ASN A 86 8.86 19.63 -7.77
N GLU A 87 7.78 20.40 -7.84
CA GLU A 87 6.45 19.95 -7.43
C GLU A 87 5.94 18.81 -8.33
N ARG A 88 6.11 18.96 -9.65
CA ARG A 88 5.79 17.93 -10.64
C ARG A 88 6.51 16.62 -10.32
N ARG A 89 7.85 16.66 -10.23
CA ARG A 89 8.66 15.45 -9.99
C ARG A 89 8.33 14.81 -8.64
N PHE A 90 8.13 15.62 -7.61
CA PHE A 90 7.75 15.11 -6.29
C PHE A 90 6.43 14.34 -6.34
N LEU A 91 5.41 14.92 -6.98
CA LEU A 91 4.09 14.30 -7.07
C LEU A 91 4.08 13.07 -8.00
N GLU A 92 4.83 13.11 -9.11
CA GLU A 92 5.06 11.95 -9.99
C GLU A 92 5.74 10.79 -9.23
N THR A 93 6.79 11.10 -8.46
CA THR A 93 7.50 10.10 -7.64
C THR A 93 6.57 9.50 -6.58
N TRP A 94 5.76 10.33 -5.91
CA TRP A 94 4.75 9.86 -4.96
C TRP A 94 3.73 8.94 -5.63
N CYS A 95 3.22 9.31 -6.82
CA CYS A 95 2.24 8.49 -7.54
C CYS A 95 2.82 7.13 -7.92
N LYS A 96 4.07 7.09 -8.39
CA LYS A 96 4.76 5.85 -8.76
C LYS A 96 4.99 4.95 -7.54
N ALA A 97 5.52 5.51 -6.45
CA ALA A 97 5.69 4.81 -5.18
C ALA A 97 4.37 4.24 -4.65
N ALA A 98 3.31 5.05 -4.64
CA ALA A 98 1.98 4.63 -4.21
C ALA A 98 1.46 3.47 -5.06
N ARG A 99 1.62 3.51 -6.38
CA ARG A 99 1.17 2.43 -7.27
C ARG A 99 1.83 1.10 -6.91
N LEU A 100 3.17 1.08 -6.80
CA LEU A 100 3.93 -0.11 -6.45
C LEU A 100 3.59 -0.62 -5.04
N ALA A 101 3.47 0.29 -4.07
CA ALA A 101 3.10 -0.06 -2.70
C ALA A 101 1.70 -0.70 -2.62
N PHE A 102 0.74 -0.21 -3.42
CA PHE A 102 -0.60 -0.80 -3.49
C PHE A 102 -0.62 -2.15 -4.20
N GLU A 103 0.33 -2.44 -5.10
CA GLU A 103 0.47 -3.78 -5.68
C GLU A 103 0.82 -4.81 -4.60
N VAL A 104 1.84 -4.52 -3.79
CA VAL A 104 2.27 -5.36 -2.65
C VAL A 104 1.18 -5.47 -1.59
N ARG A 105 0.54 -4.34 -1.21
CA ARG A 105 -0.58 -4.35 -0.26
C ARG A 105 -1.73 -5.22 -0.78
N ASN A 106 -1.99 -5.21 -2.08
CA ASN A 106 -3.03 -6.04 -2.68
C ASN A 106 -2.65 -7.53 -2.68
N ASP A 107 -1.37 -7.88 -2.74
CA ASP A 107 -0.93 -9.26 -2.48
C ASP A 107 -1.24 -9.66 -1.05
N ILE A 108 -0.92 -8.82 -0.06
CA ILE A 108 -1.23 -9.09 1.36
C ILE A 108 -2.74 -9.23 1.61
N VAL A 109 -3.58 -8.37 1.03
CA VAL A 109 -5.02 -8.33 1.35
C VAL A 109 -5.86 -9.29 0.52
N HIS A 110 -5.47 -9.56 -0.72
CA HIS A 110 -6.23 -10.43 -1.62
C HIS A 110 -5.54 -11.77 -1.89
N GLY A 111 -4.31 -11.94 -1.42
CA GLY A 111 -3.58 -13.18 -1.52
C GLY A 111 -4.04 -14.19 -0.47
N LEU A 112 -3.93 -15.46 -0.84
CA LEU A 112 -4.12 -16.58 0.07
C LEU A 112 -2.85 -16.74 0.92
N PRO A 113 -2.89 -16.60 2.25
CA PRO A 113 -1.74 -16.85 3.10
C PRO A 113 -1.43 -18.35 3.12
N ALA A 114 -0.16 -18.68 2.91
CA ALA A 114 0.37 -20.03 3.03
C ALA A 114 1.67 -19.98 3.84
N LYS A 115 1.84 -20.93 4.76
CA LYS A 115 3.06 -21.06 5.56
C LYS A 115 4.11 -21.84 4.78
N ALA A 116 5.28 -21.24 4.59
CA ALA A 116 6.48 -21.87 4.04
C ALA A 116 7.60 -21.81 5.07
N GLY A 117 7.81 -22.93 5.78
CA GLY A 117 8.71 -22.95 6.94
C GLY A 117 8.22 -21.99 8.03
N ASN A 118 9.02 -20.96 8.33
CA ASN A 118 8.69 -19.92 9.31
C ASN A 118 8.15 -18.63 8.68
N THR A 119 8.02 -18.58 7.35
CA THR A 119 7.57 -17.39 6.61
C THR A 119 6.14 -17.59 6.12
N VAL A 120 5.33 -16.52 6.16
CA VAL A 120 4.04 -16.50 5.47
C VAL A 120 4.19 -15.90 4.07
N ILE A 121 3.61 -16.56 3.08
CA ILE A 121 3.58 -16.10 1.69
C ILE A 121 2.13 -15.78 1.33
N PHE A 122 1.90 -14.59 0.79
CA PHE A 122 0.60 -14.20 0.28
C PHE A 122 0.53 -14.43 -1.22
N ASN A 123 -0.21 -15.45 -1.64
CA ASN A 123 -0.32 -15.87 -3.04
C ASN A 123 -1.56 -15.24 -3.69
N ARG A 124 -1.38 -14.28 -4.59
CA ARG A 124 -2.47 -13.63 -5.33
C ARG A 124 -2.66 -14.27 -6.70
N ASN A 125 -3.91 -14.63 -7.01
CA ASN A 125 -4.30 -15.34 -8.22
C ASN A 125 -3.54 -16.67 -8.45
N PRO A 126 -3.38 -17.55 -7.44
CA PRO A 126 -2.74 -18.84 -7.65
C PRO A 126 -3.51 -19.66 -8.69
N GLN A 127 -2.77 -20.39 -9.52
CA GLN A 127 -3.33 -21.38 -10.43
C GLN A 127 -3.36 -22.74 -9.75
N TRP A 128 -4.35 -23.57 -10.05
CA TRP A 128 -4.47 -24.91 -9.48
C TRP A 128 -4.28 -26.02 -10.51
N HIS A 129 -5.02 -25.97 -11.62
CA HIS A 129 -5.08 -27.05 -12.62
C HIS A 129 -4.83 -26.53 -14.04
N GLY A 130 -3.95 -25.53 -14.17
CA GLY A 130 -3.60 -24.92 -15.46
C GLY A 130 -4.65 -23.95 -15.99
N GLU A 131 -5.58 -23.50 -15.13
CA GLU A 131 -6.58 -22.52 -15.53
C GLU A 131 -5.93 -21.17 -15.83
N LEU A 132 -6.34 -20.56 -16.95
CA LEU A 132 -5.95 -19.20 -17.29
C LEU A 132 -6.76 -18.22 -16.45
N ARG A 133 -6.08 -17.45 -15.61
CA ARG A 133 -6.67 -16.39 -14.80
C ARG A 133 -6.63 -15.07 -15.58
N ARG A 134 -7.62 -14.19 -15.36
CA ARG A 134 -7.64 -12.84 -15.95
C ARG A 134 -6.46 -11.98 -15.50
N LYS A 135 -5.97 -12.21 -14.29
CA LYS A 135 -4.82 -11.50 -13.71
C LYS A 135 -3.69 -12.49 -13.49
N ASP A 136 -2.47 -12.00 -13.68
CA ASP A 136 -1.27 -12.78 -13.43
C ASP A 136 -1.13 -13.16 -11.96
N PHE A 137 -0.44 -14.27 -11.74
CA PHE A 137 0.05 -14.66 -10.44
C PHE A 137 1.03 -13.61 -9.90
N SER A 138 0.95 -13.35 -8.60
CA SER A 138 1.97 -12.64 -7.84
C SER A 138 1.99 -13.18 -6.42
N ASP A 139 3.14 -13.14 -5.79
CA ASP A 139 3.33 -13.50 -4.40
C ASP A 139 4.08 -12.42 -3.63
N PHE A 140 3.83 -12.39 -2.33
CA PHE A 140 4.60 -11.57 -1.40
C PHE A 140 5.10 -12.42 -0.24
N TRP A 141 6.42 -12.50 -0.10
CA TRP A 141 7.10 -13.18 0.99
C TRP A 141 7.15 -12.23 2.19
N ALA A 142 6.23 -12.45 3.12
CA ALA A 142 6.04 -11.60 4.30
C ALA A 142 7.00 -12.01 5.42
N GLU A 143 8.30 -11.92 5.11
CA GLU A 143 9.36 -11.98 6.12
C GLU A 143 9.29 -10.74 7.03
N ASP A 144 9.78 -10.88 8.26
CA ASP A 144 9.58 -9.86 9.29
C ASP A 144 10.09 -8.47 8.88
N TYR A 145 11.32 -8.43 8.31
CA TYR A 145 11.90 -7.19 7.79
C TYR A 145 11.14 -6.65 6.57
N ALA A 146 10.55 -7.52 5.73
CA ALA A 146 9.82 -7.11 4.54
C ALA A 146 8.52 -6.41 4.94
N LEU A 147 7.83 -6.94 5.95
CA LEU A 147 6.65 -6.31 6.54
C LEU A 147 6.97 -4.99 7.25
N ASP A 148 8.06 -4.91 8.01
CA ASP A 148 8.45 -3.65 8.65
C ASP A 148 8.82 -2.58 7.63
N ARG A 149 9.53 -2.96 6.57
CA ARG A 149 9.86 -2.08 5.45
C ARG A 149 8.60 -1.61 4.73
N MET A 150 7.69 -2.52 4.39
CA MET A 150 6.42 -2.19 3.73
C MET A 150 5.57 -1.27 4.61
N ARG A 151 5.53 -1.50 5.92
CA ARG A 151 4.84 -0.64 6.89
C ARG A 151 5.44 0.78 6.89
N ALA A 152 6.76 0.90 6.87
CA ALA A 152 7.43 2.20 6.79
C ALA A 152 7.14 2.92 5.45
N PHE A 153 7.16 2.19 4.35
CA PHE A 153 6.85 2.73 3.02
C PHE A 153 5.42 3.28 2.95
N MET A 154 4.44 2.50 3.40
CA MET A 154 3.05 2.94 3.48
C MET A 154 2.90 4.16 4.39
N ALA A 155 3.62 4.23 5.51
CA ALA A 155 3.57 5.36 6.42
C ALA A 155 4.12 6.66 5.77
N VAL A 156 5.20 6.59 4.99
CA VAL A 156 5.74 7.74 4.23
C VAL A 156 4.71 8.23 3.21
N ILE A 157 4.16 7.31 2.42
CA ILE A 157 3.15 7.62 1.39
C ILE A 157 1.91 8.25 2.03
N ALA A 158 1.41 7.64 3.11
CA ALA A 158 0.25 8.12 3.88
C ALA A 158 0.51 9.50 4.48
N ARG A 159 1.64 9.70 5.15
CA ARG A 159 1.97 10.98 5.78
C ARG A 159 1.98 12.10 4.75
N ILE A 160 2.64 11.91 3.61
CA ILE A 160 2.71 12.94 2.57
C ILE A 160 1.31 13.37 2.11
N ILE A 161 0.43 12.41 1.77
CA ILE A 161 -0.90 12.76 1.26
C ILE A 161 -1.82 13.32 2.34
N ILE A 162 -1.69 12.85 3.60
CA ILE A 162 -2.40 13.42 4.74
C ILE A 162 -2.03 14.89 4.90
N GLU A 163 -0.73 15.19 4.95
CA GLU A 163 -0.24 16.56 5.20
C GLU A 163 -0.64 17.54 4.08
N LEU A 164 -0.65 17.06 2.84
CA LEU A 164 -1.16 17.81 1.69
C LEU A 164 -2.68 18.01 1.76
N GLN A 165 -3.44 16.97 2.10
CA GLN A 165 -4.89 17.01 2.13
C GLN A 165 -5.42 17.91 3.25
N VAL A 166 -4.85 17.82 4.45
CA VAL A 166 -5.27 18.65 5.60
C VAL A 166 -4.81 20.10 5.47
N GLY A 167 -3.93 20.39 4.51
CA GLY A 167 -3.41 21.72 4.25
C GLY A 167 -2.36 22.18 5.26
N ARG A 168 -1.71 21.25 5.99
CA ARG A 168 -0.57 21.60 6.85
C ARG A 168 0.61 22.11 6.04
N PHE A 169 0.79 21.54 4.84
CA PHE A 169 1.78 22.00 3.87
C PHE A 169 1.14 22.12 2.49
N LYS A 170 1.55 23.15 1.74
CA LYS A 170 1.36 23.23 0.30
C LYS A 170 2.33 22.28 -0.41
N LEU A 171 2.00 21.91 -1.66
CA LEU A 171 2.89 21.09 -2.49
C LEU A 171 4.28 21.74 -2.67
N SER A 172 4.32 23.06 -2.86
CA SER A 172 5.56 23.84 -2.93
C SER A 172 6.42 23.73 -1.67
N GLU A 173 5.78 23.64 -0.50
CA GLU A 173 6.46 23.60 0.80
C GLU A 173 7.03 22.20 1.06
N ILE A 174 6.21 21.14 0.92
CA ILE A 174 6.65 19.77 1.18
C ILE A 174 7.69 19.29 0.16
N SER A 175 7.55 19.68 -1.11
CA SER A 175 8.51 19.32 -2.17
C SER A 175 9.87 20.00 -2.02
N SER A 176 9.95 21.05 -1.18
CA SER A 176 11.18 21.79 -0.89
C SER A 176 11.81 21.42 0.44
N GLN A 177 11.19 20.55 1.24
CA GLN A 177 11.79 20.01 2.46
C GLN A 177 12.93 19.05 2.11
N ASP A 178 13.91 18.89 3.00
CA ASP A 178 14.97 17.91 2.79
C ASP A 178 14.49 16.47 2.94
N ALA A 179 13.61 16.21 3.91
CA ALA A 179 13.26 14.85 4.30
C ALA A 179 12.24 14.19 3.36
N ALA A 180 11.15 14.88 3.01
CA ALA A 180 10.05 14.25 2.27
C ALA A 180 10.43 13.79 0.84
N PRO A 181 11.11 14.60 0.00
CA PRO A 181 11.54 14.18 -1.33
C PRO A 181 12.58 13.06 -1.31
N LYS A 182 13.46 13.03 -0.31
CA LYS A 182 14.43 11.93 -0.12
C LYS A 182 13.71 10.65 0.26
N ALA A 183 12.88 10.69 1.29
CA ALA A 183 12.14 9.54 1.77
C ALA A 183 11.25 8.91 0.69
N ILE A 184 10.48 9.71 -0.06
CA ILE A 184 9.61 9.16 -1.11
C ILE A 184 10.41 8.60 -2.30
N ARG A 185 11.60 9.15 -2.56
CA ARG A 185 12.50 8.62 -3.60
C ARG A 185 13.10 7.28 -3.18
N GLU A 186 13.62 7.16 -1.96
CA GLU A 186 14.14 5.90 -1.42
C GLU A 186 13.07 4.80 -1.40
N VAL A 187 11.84 5.15 -1.01
CA VAL A 187 10.67 4.26 -1.08
C VAL A 187 10.41 3.81 -2.52
N MET A 188 10.41 4.75 -3.46
CA MET A 188 10.17 4.47 -4.87
C MET A 188 11.23 3.55 -5.46
N GLU A 189 12.51 3.88 -5.27
CA GLU A 189 13.65 3.10 -5.78
C GLU A 189 13.63 1.67 -5.21
N THR A 190 13.42 1.52 -3.90
CA THR A 190 13.35 0.19 -3.28
C THR A 190 12.15 -0.62 -3.79
N LEU A 191 10.99 0.01 -3.99
CA LEU A 191 9.81 -0.68 -4.51
C LEU A 191 9.98 -1.10 -5.98
N GLU A 192 10.73 -0.33 -6.78
CA GLU A 192 11.06 -0.71 -8.15
C GLU A 192 11.98 -1.93 -8.20
N GLU A 193 13.00 -1.95 -7.35
CA GLU A 193 13.90 -3.10 -7.22
C GLU A 193 13.12 -4.38 -6.82
N LEU A 194 12.14 -4.25 -5.92
CA LEU A 194 11.26 -5.36 -5.54
C LEU A 194 10.29 -5.80 -6.64
N ALA A 195 9.89 -4.89 -7.52
CA ALA A 195 8.93 -5.17 -8.60
C ALA A 195 9.58 -5.82 -9.83
N ASP A 196 10.89 -5.66 -10.01
CA ASP A 196 11.63 -6.32 -11.09
C ASP A 196 11.75 -7.82 -10.79
N ARG A 197 10.86 -8.61 -11.39
CA ARG A 197 10.68 -10.05 -11.16
C ARG A 197 11.89 -10.92 -11.53
N PHE A 198 12.97 -10.35 -12.06
CA PHE A 198 14.27 -11.03 -12.22
C PHE A 198 15.17 -10.91 -10.98
N TYR A 199 14.78 -10.10 -9.99
CA TYR A 199 15.46 -9.98 -8.72
C TYR A 199 14.90 -11.03 -7.75
N ASN A 200 15.69 -12.08 -7.51
CA ASN A 200 15.47 -13.06 -6.45
C ASN A 200 16.23 -12.59 -5.21
N PRO A 201 15.56 -12.00 -4.20
CA PRO A 201 16.28 -11.42 -3.09
C PRO A 201 16.57 -12.49 -2.05
N THR A 202 17.61 -13.29 -2.29
CA THR A 202 18.50 -13.60 -1.18
C THR A 202 19.13 -12.28 -0.76
N PHE A 203 18.47 -11.58 0.17
CA PHE A 203 18.96 -10.35 0.81
C PHE A 203 20.18 -10.68 1.71
N GLU A 204 21.27 -11.12 1.09
CA GLU A 204 22.61 -11.00 1.65
C GLU A 204 23.26 -9.74 1.07
N LYS A 205 22.97 -8.60 1.72
CA LYS A 205 23.78 -7.36 1.77
C LYS A 205 22.85 -6.21 2.10
N TYR A 206 22.63 -5.97 3.38
CA TYR A 206 22.76 -4.67 4.06
C TYR A 206 22.72 -4.93 5.56
#